data_AF-A0A7R6WMH9-F1
#
_entry.id   AF-A0A7R6WMH9-F1
#
_cell.length_a   1.000
_cell.length_b   1.000
_cell.length_c   1.000
_cell.angle_alpha   90.00
_cell.angle_beta   90.00
_cell.angle_gamma   90.00
#
_symmetry.space_group_name_H-M   'P 1'
#
loop_
_entity.id
_entity.type
_entity.pdbx_description
1 polymer ?
#
loop_
_entity_poly.entity_id
_entity_poly.type
_entity_poly.pdbx_seq_one_letter_code
_entity_poly.pdbx_strand_id
1 'polypeptide(L)'
;MNSPARLIAAIAVMLLACGLAMAEPLTLAIAKAAVVSDQASGQMVLSLKMTADSAKAFADFTKANVGKVVDLSVEGAVVASPRLVEPILGGEVMLNGAFAPGELRHFAERISAGGAKVTVEVKAEQPS
;
A
#
# COMPACT_ATOMS: atom_id res chain seq x y z
N MET A 1 41.19 -47.42 -19.08
CA MET A 1 42.20 -46.61 -18.39
C MET A 1 42.21 -45.21 -19.03
N ASN A 2 41.33 -44.30 -18.62
CA ASN A 2 41.52 -43.27 -17.56
C ASN A 2 42.56 -42.24 -18.04
N SER A 3 42.21 -41.02 -18.46
CA SER A 3 41.65 -39.95 -17.61
C SER A 3 40.77 -38.93 -18.37
N PRO A 4 39.68 -38.41 -17.78
CA PRO A 4 38.95 -37.24 -18.25
C PRO A 4 39.21 -36.01 -17.35
N ALA A 5 39.63 -34.87 -17.90
CA ALA A 5 39.42 -33.55 -17.27
C ALA A 5 39.94 -32.41 -18.15
N ARG A 6 39.04 -31.71 -18.85
CA ARG A 6 39.18 -30.26 -19.08
C ARG A 6 37.80 -29.63 -18.92
N LEU A 7 37.45 -29.36 -17.67
CA LEU A 7 36.27 -28.59 -17.31
C LEU A 7 36.62 -27.11 -17.56
N ILE A 8 36.25 -26.58 -18.73
CA ILE A 8 36.23 -25.13 -18.93
C ILE A 8 34.94 -24.65 -18.29
N ALA A 9 35.05 -24.05 -17.11
CA ALA A 9 33.96 -23.38 -16.42
C ALA A 9 33.52 -22.17 -17.25
N ALA A 10 32.48 -22.33 -18.06
CA ALA A 10 31.74 -21.20 -18.60
C ALA A 10 30.75 -20.75 -17.52
N ILE A 11 31.17 -19.80 -16.71
CA ILE A 11 30.30 -19.04 -15.81
C ILE A 11 29.38 -18.21 -16.71
N ALA A 12 28.23 -18.77 -17.07
CA ALA A 12 27.12 -18.00 -17.58
C ALA A 12 26.47 -17.30 -16.39
N VAL A 13 26.98 -16.13 -16.01
CA VAL A 13 26.19 -15.14 -15.27
C VAL A 13 25.15 -14.62 -16.24
N MET A 14 24.08 -15.41 -16.41
CA MET A 14 22.82 -14.88 -16.89
C MET A 14 22.12 -14.33 -15.65
N LEU A 15 22.54 -13.12 -15.27
CA LEU A 15 21.83 -12.29 -14.32
C LEU A 15 20.43 -12.09 -14.91
N LEU A 16 19.50 -12.91 -14.45
CA LEU A 16 18.08 -12.69 -14.60
C LEU A 16 17.80 -11.35 -13.89
N ALA A 17 17.95 -10.24 -14.60
CA ALA A 17 17.23 -9.03 -14.28
C ALA A 17 15.77 -9.36 -14.54
N CYS A 18 15.16 -10.07 -13.59
CA CYS A 18 13.72 -10.15 -13.49
C CYS A 18 13.29 -8.71 -13.20
N GLY A 19 13.03 -7.96 -14.27
CA GLY A 19 12.36 -6.68 -14.22
C GLY A 19 10.92 -6.91 -13.79
N LEU A 20 10.73 -7.36 -12.54
CA LEU A 20 9.48 -7.17 -11.85
C LEU A 20 9.46 -5.68 -11.50
N ALA A 21 8.99 -4.88 -12.46
CA ALA A 21 8.40 -3.59 -12.15
C ALA A 21 7.16 -3.88 -11.28
N MET A 22 7.38 -4.20 -10.01
CA MET A 22 6.32 -4.12 -9.01
C MET A 22 5.97 -2.64 -8.96
N ALA A 23 4.70 -2.30 -9.18
CA ALA A 23 4.25 -0.92 -9.19
C ALA A 23 4.74 -0.26 -7.88
N GLU A 24 5.56 0.78 -8.00
CA GLU A 24 6.09 1.46 -6.82
C GLU A 24 4.93 1.97 -5.96
N PRO A 25 4.93 1.74 -4.63
CA PRO A 25 3.86 2.21 -3.77
C PRO A 25 3.74 3.73 -3.82
N LEU A 26 2.54 4.23 -4.10
CA LEU A 26 2.23 5.65 -4.01
C LEU A 26 2.25 6.04 -2.53
N THR A 27 3.14 6.96 -2.17
CA THR A 27 3.19 7.50 -0.81
C THR A 27 2.15 8.61 -0.64
N LEU A 28 1.37 8.52 0.43
CA LEU A 28 0.30 9.46 0.74
C LEU A 28 0.77 10.48 1.77
N ALA A 29 0.76 11.77 1.42
CA ALA A 29 1.03 12.84 2.37
C ALA A 29 -0.26 13.20 3.11
N ILE A 30 -0.31 12.88 4.40
CA ILE A 30 -1.50 13.04 5.26
C ILE A 30 -1.44 14.40 5.96
N ALA A 31 -2.47 15.23 5.73
CA ALA A 31 -2.65 16.51 6.41
C ALA A 31 -3.30 16.36 7.79
N LYS A 32 -4.16 15.34 7.96
CA LYS A 32 -4.82 15.06 9.25
C LYS A 32 -5.17 13.58 9.36
N ALA A 33 -4.91 12.99 10.52
CA ALA A 33 -5.38 11.65 10.88
C ALA A 33 -6.19 11.73 12.19
N ALA A 34 -7.37 11.13 12.23
CA ALA A 34 -8.22 11.14 13.41
C ALA A 34 -9.09 9.89 13.51
N VAL A 35 -9.31 9.41 14.73
CA VAL A 35 -10.32 8.39 14.99
C VAL A 35 -11.68 9.08 15.07
N VAL A 36 -12.63 8.63 14.25
CA VAL A 36 -14.00 9.17 14.18
C VAL A 36 -15.01 8.03 14.29
N SER A 37 -16.22 8.34 14.73
CA SER A 37 -17.33 7.37 14.70
C SER A 37 -18.01 7.46 13.33
N ASP A 38 -17.98 6.36 12.59
CA ASP A 38 -18.76 6.21 11.37
C ASP A 38 -20.25 6.21 11.73
N GLN A 39 -21.00 7.17 11.17
CA GLN A 39 -22.41 7.36 11.50
C GLN A 39 -23.30 6.23 10.98
N ALA A 40 -22.86 5.54 9.91
CA ALA A 40 -23.63 4.45 9.32
C ALA A 40 -23.52 3.16 10.13
N SER A 41 -22.31 2.79 10.55
CA SER A 41 -22.06 1.55 11.29
C SER A 41 -21.98 1.71 12.81
N GLY A 42 -21.81 2.93 13.31
CA GLY A 42 -21.48 3.21 14.72
C GLY A 42 -20.07 2.81 15.11
N GLN A 43 -19.27 2.26 14.19
CA GLN A 43 -17.92 1.79 14.46
C GLN A 43 -16.92 2.94 14.50
N MET A 44 -15.88 2.79 15.31
CA MET A 44 -14.73 3.70 15.26
C MET A 44 -13.87 3.36 14.06
N VAL A 45 -13.51 4.38 13.28
CA VAL A 45 -12.72 4.26 12.05
C VAL A 45 -11.61 5.31 12.06
N LEU A 46 -10.54 5.07 11.32
CA LEU A 46 -9.48 6.06 11.13
C LEU A 46 -9.77 6.87 9.87
N SER A 47 -10.09 8.16 10.03
CA SER A 47 -10.14 9.12 8.93
C SER A 47 -8.74 9.64 8.64
N LEU A 48 -8.33 9.55 7.37
CA LEU A 48 -7.09 10.07 6.84
C LEU A 48 -7.42 11.12 5.77
N LYS A 49 -7.10 12.38 6.05
CA LYS A 49 -7.22 13.47 5.10
C LYS A 49 -5.86 13.79 4.51
N MET A 50 -5.79 13.76 3.18
CA MET A 50 -4.58 14.03 2.41
C MET A 50 -4.33 15.53 2.25
N THR A 51 -3.08 15.88 1.97
CA THR A 51 -2.73 17.18 1.37
C THR A 51 -3.31 17.29 -0.04
N ALA A 52 -3.45 18.50 -0.58
CA ALA A 52 -4.04 18.71 -1.90
C ALA A 52 -3.29 17.98 -3.02
N ASP A 53 -1.96 18.04 -3.03
CA ASP A 53 -1.13 17.38 -4.04
C ASP A 53 -1.25 15.86 -3.95
N SER A 54 -1.23 15.31 -2.73
CA SER A 54 -1.40 13.88 -2.52
C SER A 54 -2.82 13.40 -2.84
N ALA A 55 -3.84 14.22 -2.59
CA ALA A 55 -5.22 13.93 -2.97
C ALA A 55 -5.36 13.82 -4.49
N LYS A 56 -4.72 14.73 -5.23
CA LYS A 56 -4.68 14.66 -6.69
C LYS A 56 -3.97 13.40 -7.19
N ALA A 57 -2.78 13.10 -6.64
CA ALA A 57 -2.04 11.91 -7.02
C ALA A 57 -2.82 10.62 -6.73
N PHE A 58 -3.52 10.57 -5.59
CA PHE A 58 -4.37 9.45 -5.22
C PHE A 58 -5.62 9.33 -6.11
N ALA A 59 -6.24 10.45 -6.50
CA ALA A 59 -7.33 10.45 -7.46
C ALA A 59 -6.90 9.89 -8.83
N ASP A 60 -5.73 10.32 -9.33
CA ASP A 60 -5.17 9.82 -10.58
C ASP A 60 -4.83 8.32 -10.48
N PHE A 61 -4.25 7.89 -9.35
CA PHE A 61 -3.97 6.48 -9.05
C PHE A 61 -5.24 5.62 -9.01
N THR A 62 -6.27 6.03 -8.26
CA THR A 62 -7.50 5.24 -8.13
C THR A 62 -8.28 5.17 -9.44
N LYS A 63 -8.30 6.25 -10.21
CA LYS A 63 -8.90 6.26 -11.56
C LYS A 63 -8.26 5.24 -12.50
N ALA A 64 -6.93 5.08 -12.45
CA ALA A 64 -6.22 4.11 -13.28
C ALA A 64 -6.38 2.65 -12.82
N ASN A 65 -6.88 2.42 -11.60
CA ASN A 65 -6.88 1.11 -10.95
C ASN A 65 -8.26 0.64 -10.47
N VAL A 66 -9.34 1.25 -10.98
CA VAL A 66 -10.71 0.75 -10.76
C VAL A 66 -10.80 -0.73 -11.16
N GLY A 67 -11.48 -1.52 -10.33
CA GLY A 67 -11.62 -2.96 -10.45
C GLY A 67 -10.52 -3.76 -9.75
N LYS A 68 -9.38 -3.15 -9.39
CA LYS A 68 -8.25 -3.84 -8.74
C LYS A 68 -8.35 -3.82 -7.22
N VAL A 69 -7.67 -4.76 -6.57
CA VAL A 69 -7.43 -4.72 -5.12
C VAL A 69 -6.22 -3.84 -4.86
N VAL A 70 -6.35 -2.94 -3.89
CA VAL A 70 -5.27 -2.02 -3.50
C VAL A 70 -4.94 -2.28 -2.05
N ASP A 71 -3.67 -2.54 -1.77
CA ASP A 71 -3.15 -2.61 -0.42
C ASP A 71 -2.88 -1.18 0.07
N LEU A 72 -3.40 -0.88 1.25
CA LEU A 72 -3.08 0.34 1.99
C LEU A 72 -2.25 -0.07 3.20
N SER A 73 -1.08 0.53 3.30
CA SER A 73 -0.09 0.18 4.30
C SER A 73 0.25 1.37 5.18
N VAL A 74 0.45 1.11 6.46
CA VAL A 74 0.99 2.06 7.43
C VAL A 74 2.34 1.49 7.88
N GLU A 75 3.42 2.20 7.59
CA GLU A 75 4.79 1.78 7.87
C GLU A 75 5.18 0.42 7.27
N GLY A 76 4.66 0.15 6.07
CA GLY A 76 4.91 -1.11 5.36
C GLY A 76 4.07 -2.29 5.82
N ALA A 77 3.29 -2.16 6.90
CA ALA A 77 2.29 -3.15 7.27
C ALA A 77 0.97 -2.86 6.55
N VAL A 78 0.46 -3.84 5.78
CA VAL A 78 -0.84 -3.75 5.12
C VAL A 78 -1.93 -3.73 6.19
N VAL A 79 -2.70 -2.63 6.24
CA VAL A 79 -3.81 -2.46 7.20
C VAL A 79 -5.18 -2.65 6.54
N ALA A 80 -5.27 -2.51 5.22
CA ALA A 80 -6.49 -2.74 4.46
C ALA A 80 -6.18 -3.14 3.02
N SER A 81 -7.02 -4.01 2.44
CA SER A 81 -6.92 -4.43 1.02
C SER A 81 -8.26 -4.28 0.29
N PRO A 82 -8.85 -3.07 0.19
CA PRO A 82 -10.13 -2.89 -0.48
C PRO A 82 -10.02 -3.11 -2.00
N ARG A 83 -11.14 -3.54 -2.61
CA ARG A 83 -11.30 -3.47 -4.06
C ARG A 83 -11.80 -2.09 -4.44
N LEU A 84 -11.08 -1.41 -5.34
CA LEU A 84 -11.55 -0.14 -5.91
C LEU A 84 -12.74 -0.39 -6.82
N VAL A 85 -13.90 0.13 -6.45
CA VAL A 85 -15.13 0.03 -7.27
C VAL A 85 -15.39 1.31 -8.09
N GLU A 86 -14.86 2.44 -7.63
CA GLU A 86 -14.93 3.73 -8.29
C GLU A 86 -13.69 4.58 -7.97
N PRO A 87 -13.38 5.63 -8.77
CA PRO A 87 -12.30 6.56 -8.45
C PRO A 87 -12.56 7.34 -7.15
N ILE A 88 -11.52 7.55 -6.34
CA ILE A 88 -11.62 8.31 -5.08
C ILE A 88 -11.07 9.72 -5.32
N LEU A 89 -11.97 10.69 -5.43
CA LEU A 89 -11.62 12.07 -5.80
C LEU A 89 -11.56 13.04 -4.60
N GLY A 90 -12.06 12.62 -3.43
CA GLY A 90 -12.27 13.49 -2.27
C GLY A 90 -11.03 13.81 -1.43
N GLY A 91 -9.91 13.09 -1.63
CA GLY A 91 -8.69 13.29 -0.84
C GLY A 91 -8.82 12.90 0.63
N GLU A 92 -9.87 12.18 0.99
CA GLU A 92 -10.10 11.63 2.33
C GLU A 92 -10.50 10.17 2.20
N VAL A 93 -9.97 9.33 3.09
CA VAL A 93 -10.30 7.91 3.19
C VAL A 93 -10.60 7.53 4.62
N MET A 94 -11.54 6.61 4.80
CA MET A 94 -11.89 6.03 6.09
C MET A 94 -11.42 4.59 6.13
N LEU A 95 -10.59 4.24 7.11
CA LEU A 95 -10.13 2.88 7.35
C LEU A 95 -10.99 2.24 8.42
N ASN A 96 -11.75 1.24 8.01
CA ASN A 96 -12.57 0.38 8.85
C ASN A 96 -12.02 -1.06 8.81
N GLY A 97 -12.33 -1.84 9.84
CA GLY A 97 -11.82 -3.22 9.95
C GLY A 97 -11.78 -3.73 11.38
N ALA A 98 -11.29 -4.96 11.53
CA ALA A 98 -11.06 -5.58 12.83
C ALA A 98 -9.68 -5.16 13.36
N PHE A 99 -9.63 -4.01 14.03
CA PHE A 99 -8.44 -3.51 14.69
C PHE A 99 -8.43 -3.87 16.17
N ALA A 100 -7.24 -4.08 16.74
CA ALA A 100 -7.08 -4.29 18.17
C ALA A 100 -7.49 -3.03 18.97
N PRO A 101 -7.90 -3.18 20.23
CA PRO A 101 -8.21 -2.03 21.08
C PRO A 101 -7.05 -1.04 21.14
N GLY A 102 -7.32 0.24 20.81
CA GLY A 102 -6.32 1.31 20.82
C GLY A 102 -5.44 1.41 19.56
N GLU A 103 -5.50 0.44 18.65
CA GLU A 103 -4.66 0.41 17.44
C GLU A 103 -4.94 1.59 16.49
N LEU A 104 -6.22 1.90 16.25
CA LEU A 104 -6.61 3.07 15.44
C LEU A 104 -6.05 4.39 16.00
N ARG A 105 -6.04 4.52 17.33
CA ARG A 105 -5.51 5.70 18.01
C ARG A 105 -3.99 5.79 17.86
N HIS A 106 -3.31 4.67 18.02
CA HIS A 106 -1.86 4.58 17.80
C HIS A 106 -1.48 4.98 16.37
N PHE A 107 -2.21 4.51 15.35
CA PHE A 107 -1.99 4.96 13.97
C PHE A 107 -2.24 6.46 13.80
N ALA A 108 -3.35 6.99 14.34
CA ALA A 108 -3.67 8.42 14.25
C ALA A 108 -2.56 9.30 14.84
N GLU A 109 -2.06 8.94 16.03
CA GLU A 109 -1.01 9.68 16.73
C GLU A 109 0.31 9.66 15.94
N ARG A 110 0.73 8.50 15.43
CA ARG A 110 2.00 8.38 14.68
C ARG A 110 1.96 9.06 13.32
N ILE A 111 0.84 8.96 12.60
CA ILE A 111 0.67 9.66 11.32
C ILE A 111 0.65 11.17 11.56
N SER A 112 -0.09 11.64 12.57
CA SER A 112 -0.16 13.08 12.90
C SER A 112 1.17 13.65 13.38
N ALA A 113 2.00 12.85 14.05
CA ALA A 113 3.36 13.24 14.42
C ALA A 113 4.34 13.29 13.24
N GLY A 114 3.89 12.96 12.02
CA GLY A 114 4.74 12.86 10.82
C GLY A 114 5.68 11.66 10.82
N GLY A 115 5.54 10.75 11.79
CA GLY A 115 6.43 9.60 11.98
C GLY A 115 6.04 8.36 11.17
N ALA A 116 4.77 8.23 10.79
CA ALA A 116 4.28 7.08 10.04
C ALA A 116 4.07 7.40 8.55
N LYS A 117 4.64 6.56 7.69
CA LYS A 117 4.46 6.60 6.24
C LYS A 117 3.20 5.82 5.86
N VAL A 118 2.29 6.44 5.11
CA VAL A 118 1.12 5.78 4.54
C VAL A 118 1.36 5.56 3.05
N THR A 119 1.15 4.34 2.55
CA THR A 119 1.32 4.01 1.13
C THR A 119 0.14 3.24 0.59
N VAL A 120 -0.08 3.34 -0.72
CA VAL A 120 -1.02 2.50 -1.45
C VAL A 120 -0.34 1.86 -2.65
N GLU A 121 -0.67 0.61 -2.92
CA GLU A 121 -0.15 -0.14 -4.06
C GLU A 121 -1.20 -1.09 -4.61
N VAL A 122 -1.16 -1.37 -5.90
CA VAL A 122 -2.01 -2.42 -6.46
C VAL A 122 -1.51 -3.75 -5.91
N LYS A 123 -2.39 -4.50 -5.24
CA LYS A 123 -2.05 -5.80 -4.69
C LYS A 123 -1.51 -6.68 -5.81
N ALA A 124 -0.30 -7.19 -5.63
CA ALA A 124 0.27 -8.15 -6.57
C ALA A 124 -0.64 -9.40 -6.62
N GLU A 125 -1.11 -9.76 -7.80
CA GLU A 125 -1.76 -11.05 -8.01
C GLU A 125 -0.71 -12.13 -7.75
N GLN A 126 -0.83 -12.85 -6.63
CA GLN A 126 -0.01 -14.03 -6.41
C GLN A 126 -0.46 -15.08 -7.43
N PRO A 127 0.43 -15.57 -8.31
CA PRO A 127 0.07 -16.68 -9.18
C PRO A 127 -0.28 -17.88 -8.30
N SER A 128 -1.49 -18.41 -8.51
CA SER A 128 -2.03 -19.61 -7.87
C SER A 128 -1.20 -20.85 -8.17
#